data_AF-A0A6A5ZKZ9-F1
#
_entry.id   AF-A0A6A5ZKZ9-F1
#
_cell.length_a   1.000
_cell.length_b   1.000
_cell.length_c   1.000
_cell.angle_alpha   90.00
_cell.angle_beta   90.00
_cell.angle_gamma   90.00
#
_symmetry.space_group_name_H-M   'P 1'
#
loop_
_entity.id
_entity.type
_entity.pdbx_description
1 polymer ?
#
loop_
_entity_poly.entity_id
_entity_poly.type
_entity_poly.pdbx_seq_one_letter_code
_entity_poly.pdbx_strand_id
1 'polypeptide(L)'
;MSQLQQERELEYKHRHTFIGTTSLDDFLELLDVSSAFNTNRFKVTKAFVTLAAKEQAMAREQSTNSEGWELIPRVTSIVADILDDYLAQSRIKLGSISLNQFLGLLRFERDGGVDAIAAVEAFCAAAHIDTRAADGAMSKAKVFRSWVVRQAQVHRT
;
A
#
# COMPACT_ATOMS: atom_id res chain seq x y z
N MET A 1 -31.68 8.90 -6.94
CA MET A 1 -30.83 7.76 -7.33
C MET A 1 -31.28 6.55 -6.55
N SER A 2 -31.33 5.37 -7.18
CA SER A 2 -31.61 4.12 -6.46
C SER A 2 -30.39 3.67 -5.67
N GLN A 3 -30.58 2.88 -4.61
CA GLN A 3 -29.50 2.29 -3.82
C GLN A 3 -28.52 1.49 -4.71
N LEU A 4 -29.05 0.68 -5.61
CA LEU A 4 -28.28 -0.07 -6.62
C LEU A 4 -27.38 0.82 -7.50
N GLN A 5 -27.83 2.04 -7.81
CA GLN A 5 -27.02 2.98 -8.59
C GLN A 5 -25.87 3.56 -7.76
N GLN A 6 -26.12 3.85 -6.47
CA GLN A 6 -25.09 4.34 -5.55
C GLN A 6 -24.02 3.26 -5.26
N GLU A 7 -24.43 2.01 -5.09
CA GLU A 7 -23.50 0.89 -4.88
C GLU A 7 -22.57 0.68 -6.08
N ARG A 8 -23.12 0.72 -7.31
CA ARG A 8 -22.29 0.63 -8.52
C ARG A 8 -21.32 1.80 -8.68
N GLU A 9 -21.75 3.00 -8.30
CA GLU A 9 -20.88 4.17 -8.32
C GLU A 9 -19.72 4.03 -7.32
N LEU A 10 -20.00 3.50 -6.12
CA LEU A 10 -18.98 3.20 -5.12
C LEU A 10 -18.02 2.11 -5.60
N GLU A 11 -18.51 1.00 -6.14
CA GLU A 11 -17.70 -0.07 -6.73
C GLU A 11 -16.74 0.49 -7.79
N TYR A 12 -17.24 1.34 -8.69
CA TYR A 12 -16.40 1.97 -9.70
C TYR A 12 -15.30 2.84 -9.06
N LYS A 13 -15.63 3.69 -8.09
CA LYS A 13 -14.65 4.54 -7.40
C LYS A 13 -13.60 3.72 -6.65
N HIS A 14 -14.01 2.65 -5.98
CA HIS A 14 -13.11 1.80 -5.20
C HIS A 14 -12.10 1.08 -6.09
N ARG A 15 -12.53 0.58 -7.24
CA ARG A 15 -11.62 0.01 -8.27
C ARG A 15 -10.66 1.01 -8.88
N HIS A 16 -10.94 2.32 -8.74
CA HIS A 16 -10.13 3.39 -9.34
C HIS A 16 -9.39 4.25 -8.29
N THR A 17 -9.34 3.80 -7.04
CA THR A 17 -8.56 4.44 -5.97
C THR A 17 -7.38 3.55 -5.62
N PHE A 18 -6.14 4.02 -5.81
CA PHE A 18 -4.94 3.18 -5.73
C PHE A 18 -3.89 3.68 -4.74
N ILE A 19 -3.18 2.75 -4.11
CA ILE A 19 -1.86 2.95 -3.51
C ILE A 19 -0.90 2.01 -4.22
N GLY A 20 0.12 2.56 -4.88
CA GLY A 20 0.99 1.78 -5.75
C GLY A 20 0.19 1.06 -6.84
N THR A 21 0.26 -0.27 -6.84
CA THR A 21 -0.41 -1.16 -7.80
C THR A 21 -1.72 -1.76 -7.28
N THR A 22 -2.12 -1.41 -6.05
CA THR A 22 -3.26 -2.02 -5.36
C THR A 22 -4.44 -1.06 -5.25
N SER A 23 -5.65 -1.56 -5.54
CA SER A 23 -6.88 -0.77 -5.44
C SER A 23 -7.50 -0.81 -4.03
N LEU A 24 -8.42 0.12 -3.75
CA LEU A 24 -9.25 0.07 -2.55
C LEU A 24 -10.15 -1.17 -2.52
N ASP A 25 -10.60 -1.64 -3.69
CA ASP A 25 -11.38 -2.88 -3.81
C ASP A 25 -10.55 -4.10 -3.33
N ASP A 26 -9.31 -4.22 -3.78
CA ASP A 26 -8.37 -5.27 -3.30
C ASP A 26 -8.15 -5.21 -1.78
N PHE A 27 -8.07 -4.00 -1.22
CA PHE A 27 -7.94 -3.83 0.24
C PHE A 27 -9.18 -4.27 0.99
N LEU A 28 -10.38 -3.93 0.48
CA LEU A 28 -11.64 -4.35 1.07
C LEU A 28 -11.85 -5.86 1.00
N GLU A 29 -11.40 -6.53 -0.07
CA GLU A 29 -11.44 -8.00 -0.17
C GLU A 29 -10.60 -8.69 0.91
N LEU A 30 -9.51 -8.06 1.36
CA LEU A 30 -8.61 -8.59 2.39
C LEU A 30 -8.94 -8.11 3.80
N LEU A 31 -9.65 -6.98 3.92
CA LEU A 31 -10.03 -6.41 5.19
C LEU A 31 -11.13 -7.25 5.82
N ASP A 32 -10.76 -8.02 6.84
CA ASP A 32 -11.73 -8.76 7.63
C ASP A 32 -12.55 -7.78 8.49
N VAL A 33 -13.84 -7.70 8.18
CA VAL A 33 -14.82 -6.83 8.83
C VAL A 33 -15.88 -7.69 9.51
N SER A 34 -16.17 -7.38 10.78
CA SER A 34 -17.22 -8.05 11.55
C SER A 34 -18.62 -7.70 11.04
N SER A 35 -19.64 -8.43 11.49
CA SER A 35 -21.05 -8.13 11.17
C SER A 35 -21.52 -6.75 11.64
N ALA A 36 -20.80 -6.13 12.58
CA ALA A 36 -21.05 -4.76 13.05
C ALA A 36 -20.25 -3.70 12.27
N PHE A 37 -19.67 -4.06 11.11
CA PHE A 37 -18.84 -3.18 10.29
C PHE A 37 -17.58 -2.64 10.99
N ASN A 38 -17.10 -3.36 12.00
CA ASN A 38 -15.85 -3.04 12.70
C ASN A 38 -14.72 -3.98 12.28
N THR A 39 -13.51 -3.44 12.24
CA THR A 39 -12.26 -4.17 12.10
C THR A 39 -11.32 -3.82 13.26
N ASN A 40 -10.07 -4.29 13.22
CA ASN A 40 -9.08 -3.97 14.24
C ASN A 40 -7.69 -3.77 13.67
N ARG A 41 -6.78 -3.23 14.48
CA ARG A 41 -5.40 -2.94 14.10
C ARG A 41 -4.67 -4.14 13.48
N PHE A 42 -4.88 -5.35 14.03
CA PHE A 42 -4.27 -6.57 13.49
C PHE A 42 -4.75 -6.87 12.07
N LYS A 43 -6.07 -6.84 11.84
CA LYS A 43 -6.69 -7.15 10.54
C LYS A 43 -6.30 -6.12 9.48
N VAL A 44 -6.32 -4.84 9.83
CA VAL A 44 -5.85 -3.75 8.95
C VAL A 44 -4.37 -3.94 8.58
N THR A 45 -3.53 -4.21 9.56
CA THR A 45 -2.09 -4.44 9.35
C THR A 45 -1.87 -5.64 8.43
N LYS A 46 -2.58 -6.74 8.68
CA LYS A 46 -2.50 -7.95 7.86
C LYS A 46 -2.88 -7.69 6.40
N ALA A 47 -3.99 -6.97 6.16
CA ALA A 47 -4.42 -6.62 4.81
C ALA A 47 -3.33 -5.79 4.09
N PHE A 48 -2.83 -4.74 4.74
CA PHE A 48 -1.78 -3.88 4.16
C PHE A 48 -0.49 -4.66 3.84
N VAL A 49 0.01 -5.46 4.79
CA VAL A 49 1.23 -6.27 4.62
C VAL A 49 1.07 -7.27 3.47
N THR A 50 -0.11 -7.86 3.33
CA THR A 50 -0.41 -8.82 2.25
C THR A 50 -0.34 -8.15 0.88
N LEU A 51 -0.92 -6.95 0.76
CA LEU A 51 -0.87 -6.16 -0.47
C LEU A 51 0.54 -5.69 -0.81
N ALA A 52 1.28 -5.20 0.19
CA ALA A 52 2.69 -4.82 0.04
C ALA A 52 3.56 -5.99 -0.44
N ALA A 53 3.32 -7.20 0.09
CA ALA A 53 4.01 -8.41 -0.34
C ALA A 53 3.65 -8.78 -1.79
N LYS A 54 2.38 -8.69 -2.18
CA LYS A 54 1.91 -8.93 -3.55
C LYS A 54 2.56 -7.96 -4.54
N GLU A 55 2.56 -6.66 -4.23
CA GLU A 55 3.20 -5.63 -5.06
C GLU A 55 4.70 -5.90 -5.23
N GLN A 56 5.40 -6.21 -4.13
CA GLN A 56 6.84 -6.52 -4.19
C GLN A 56 7.12 -7.78 -5.01
N ALA A 57 6.27 -8.81 -4.89
CA ALA A 57 6.40 -10.02 -5.68
C ALA A 57 6.25 -9.73 -7.18
N MET A 58 5.20 -8.99 -7.57
CA MET A 58 4.99 -8.59 -8.96
C MET A 58 6.17 -7.77 -9.52
N ALA A 59 6.69 -6.82 -8.73
CA ALA A 59 7.83 -6.00 -9.15
C ALA A 59 9.11 -6.83 -9.39
N ARG A 60 9.32 -7.89 -8.60
CA ARG A 60 10.43 -8.84 -8.77
C ARG A 60 10.24 -9.72 -10.00
N GLU A 61 9.05 -10.29 -10.17
CA GLU A 61 8.73 -11.21 -11.27
C GLU A 61 8.78 -10.52 -12.64
N GLN A 62 8.38 -9.26 -12.70
CA GLN A 62 8.44 -8.45 -13.93
C GLN A 62 9.83 -7.87 -14.19
N SER A 63 10.79 -8.04 -13.26
CA SER A 63 12.12 -7.50 -13.41
C SER A 63 12.93 -8.30 -14.44
N THR A 64 13.53 -7.59 -15.40
CA THR A 64 14.45 -8.18 -16.38
C THR A 64 15.90 -8.22 -15.88
N ASN A 65 16.17 -7.70 -14.68
CA ASN A 65 17.48 -7.72 -14.03
C ASN A 65 17.35 -8.26 -12.60
N SER A 66 18.10 -9.31 -12.27
CA SER A 66 18.09 -9.91 -10.94
C SER A 66 19.02 -9.21 -9.93
N GLU A 67 19.94 -8.35 -10.38
CA GLU A 67 20.91 -7.68 -9.52
C GLU A 67 20.28 -6.62 -8.59
N GLY A 68 20.74 -6.57 -7.34
CA GLY A 68 20.30 -5.61 -6.31
C GLY A 68 19.04 -6.03 -5.56
N TRP A 69 18.30 -7.03 -6.05
CA TRP A 69 17.11 -7.57 -5.39
C TRP A 69 17.42 -8.35 -4.11
N GLU A 70 18.67 -8.77 -3.91
CA GLU A 70 19.21 -9.37 -2.70
C GLU A 70 19.32 -8.38 -1.53
N LEU A 71 19.44 -7.07 -1.84
CA LEU A 71 19.51 -6.01 -0.84
C LEU A 71 18.13 -5.59 -0.31
N ILE A 72 17.06 -6.03 -0.99
CA ILE A 72 15.69 -5.71 -0.62
C ILE A 72 15.12 -6.93 0.14
N PRO A 73 14.81 -6.81 1.44
CA PRO A 73 14.17 -7.90 2.17
C PRO A 73 12.79 -8.21 1.60
N ARG A 74 12.39 -9.49 1.66
CA ARG A 74 11.01 -9.86 1.32
C ARG A 74 10.07 -9.39 2.43
N VAL A 75 8.90 -8.90 2.05
CA VAL A 75 7.82 -8.62 3.01
C VAL A 75 7.27 -9.96 3.49
N THR A 76 7.54 -10.34 4.74
CA THR A 76 7.02 -11.57 5.35
C THR A 76 5.74 -11.29 6.11
N SER A 77 4.77 -12.20 6.02
CA SER A 77 3.42 -12.06 6.58
C SER A 77 3.31 -12.33 8.09
N ILE A 78 4.42 -12.33 8.84
CA ILE A 78 4.40 -12.53 10.30
C ILE A 78 3.99 -11.22 10.96
N VAL A 79 2.67 -10.98 10.97
CA VAL A 79 2.06 -9.72 11.44
C VAL A 79 2.30 -9.45 12.93
N ALA A 80 2.41 -10.51 13.75
CA ALA A 80 2.58 -10.38 15.20
C ALA A 80 3.86 -9.60 15.56
N ASP A 81 4.97 -9.87 14.87
CA ASP A 81 6.26 -9.21 15.13
C ASP A 81 6.29 -7.78 14.56
N ILE A 82 5.42 -7.48 13.58
CA ILE A 82 5.36 -6.19 12.90
C ILE A 82 4.52 -5.17 13.69
N LEU A 83 3.48 -5.62 14.40
CA LEU A 83 2.48 -4.74 15.02
C LEU A 83 3.04 -3.74 16.04
N ASP A 84 4.11 -4.12 16.73
CA ASP A 84 4.73 -3.27 17.75
C ASP A 84 6.16 -2.82 17.37
N ASP A 85 6.70 -3.32 16.25
CA ASP A 85 7.98 -2.86 15.70
C ASP A 85 7.78 -1.71 14.70
N TYR A 86 7.99 -0.49 15.18
CA TYR A 86 7.92 0.74 14.38
C TYR A 86 8.91 0.76 13.21
N LEU A 87 10.09 0.15 13.36
CA LEU A 87 11.10 0.08 12.30
C LEU A 87 10.65 -0.89 11.21
N ALA A 88 10.08 -2.04 11.60
CA ALA A 88 9.48 -2.97 10.64
C ALA A 88 8.34 -2.30 9.87
N GLN A 89 7.42 -1.61 10.56
CA GLN A 89 6.30 -0.89 9.92
C GLN A 89 6.75 0.21 8.96
N SER A 90 7.86 0.89 9.26
CA SER A 90 8.40 1.95 8.39
C SER A 90 9.06 1.40 7.12
N ARG A 91 9.48 0.13 7.12
CA ARG A 91 10.14 -0.55 6.00
C ARG A 91 9.15 -1.21 5.05
N ILE A 92 8.00 -1.64 5.54
CA ILE A 92 6.94 -2.23 4.72
C ILE A 92 6.20 -1.11 4.01
N LYS A 93 6.18 -1.16 2.67
CA LYS A 93 5.56 -0.14 1.83
C LYS A 93 4.59 -0.74 0.83
N LEU A 94 3.52 -0.01 0.60
CA LEU A 94 2.61 -0.16 -0.53
C LEU A 94 2.70 1.15 -1.32
N GLY A 95 3.13 1.08 -2.58
CA GLY A 95 3.56 2.26 -3.33
C GLY A 95 4.64 3.04 -2.57
N SER A 96 4.40 4.33 -2.36
CA SER A 96 5.24 5.21 -1.55
C SER A 96 4.86 5.26 -0.07
N ILE A 97 3.72 4.67 0.32
CA ILE A 97 3.16 4.73 1.67
C ILE A 97 3.74 3.60 2.52
N SER A 98 4.31 3.93 3.68
CA SER A 98 4.70 2.92 4.67
C SER A 98 3.52 2.46 5.53
N LEU A 99 3.58 1.24 6.05
CA LEU A 99 2.58 0.70 6.98
C LEU A 99 2.43 1.61 8.21
N ASN A 100 3.54 2.11 8.75
CA ASN A 100 3.52 3.05 9.87
C ASN A 100 2.74 4.34 9.54
N GLN A 101 2.99 4.95 8.38
CA GLN A 101 2.24 6.12 7.93
C GLN A 101 0.75 5.81 7.79
N PHE A 102 0.41 4.66 7.19
CA PHE A 102 -0.96 4.23 7.01
C PHE A 102 -1.69 4.01 8.35
N LEU A 103 -1.07 3.31 9.30
CA LEU A 103 -1.61 3.12 10.65
C LEU A 103 -1.74 4.44 11.41
N GLY A 104 -0.87 5.41 11.15
CA GLY A 104 -0.95 6.76 11.73
C GLY A 104 -2.14 7.58 11.23
N LEU A 105 -2.78 7.21 10.12
CA LEU A 105 -4.03 7.82 9.65
C LEU A 105 -5.26 7.30 10.39
N LEU A 106 -5.12 6.19 11.12
CA LEU A 106 -6.21 5.52 11.83
C LEU A 106 -6.21 5.87 13.31
N ARG A 107 -7.41 6.08 13.84
CA ARG A 107 -7.64 6.23 15.28
C ARG A 107 -8.26 4.95 15.80
N PHE A 108 -7.44 4.12 16.44
CA PHE A 108 -7.90 2.89 17.08
C PHE A 108 -8.47 3.19 18.47
N GLU A 109 -9.52 2.48 18.82
CA GLU A 109 -10.07 2.47 20.17
C GLU A 109 -9.13 1.75 21.16
N ARG A 110 -9.45 1.81 22.46
CA ARG A 110 -8.61 1.20 23.52
C ARG A 110 -8.44 -0.31 23.36
N ASP A 111 -9.44 -0.98 22.78
CA ASP A 111 -9.42 -2.41 22.48
C ASP A 111 -8.75 -2.73 21.12
N GLY A 112 -8.27 -1.70 20.41
CA GLY A 112 -7.65 -1.84 19.08
C GLY A 112 -8.65 -1.89 17.93
N GLY A 113 -9.95 -1.70 18.19
CA GLY A 113 -11.01 -1.64 17.19
C GLY A 113 -10.98 -0.35 16.36
N VAL A 114 -11.56 -0.42 15.16
CA VAL A 114 -11.81 0.75 14.29
C VAL A 114 -12.97 0.44 13.34
N ASP A 115 -13.77 1.46 13.02
CA ASP A 115 -14.85 1.37 12.03
C ASP A 115 -14.26 1.07 10.63
N ALA A 116 -14.88 0.18 9.86
CA ALA A 116 -14.46 -0.13 8.50
C ALA A 116 -14.50 1.11 7.57
N ILE A 117 -15.42 2.04 7.78
CA ILE A 117 -15.47 3.31 7.05
C ILE A 117 -14.22 4.13 7.31
N ALA A 118 -13.74 4.19 8.57
CA ALA A 118 -12.51 4.89 8.89
C ALA A 118 -11.28 4.23 8.22
N ALA A 119 -11.27 2.90 8.07
CA ALA A 119 -10.25 2.19 7.30
C ALA A 119 -10.26 2.57 5.80
N VAL A 120 -11.46 2.70 5.21
CA VAL A 120 -11.64 3.17 3.83
C VAL A 120 -11.15 4.62 3.66
N GLU A 121 -11.54 5.51 4.56
CA GLU A 121 -11.12 6.91 4.53
C GLU A 121 -9.60 7.05 4.65
N ALA A 122 -8.97 6.27 5.54
CA ALA A 122 -7.52 6.23 5.66
C ALA A 122 -6.84 5.74 4.36
N PHE A 123 -7.43 4.75 3.68
CA PHE A 123 -6.91 4.28 2.39
C PHE A 123 -7.03 5.37 1.30
N CYS A 124 -8.17 6.02 1.20
CA CYS A 124 -8.36 7.14 0.26
C CYS A 124 -7.38 8.28 0.53
N ALA A 125 -7.14 8.63 1.79
CA ALA A 125 -6.15 9.64 2.17
C ALA A 125 -4.73 9.21 1.78
N ALA A 126 -4.36 7.96 2.03
CA ALA A 126 -3.07 7.40 1.65
C ALA A 126 -2.88 7.35 0.12
N ALA A 127 -3.91 7.00 -0.65
CA ALA A 127 -3.91 7.01 -2.11
C ALA A 127 -3.63 8.40 -2.69
N HIS A 128 -4.21 9.43 -2.06
CA HIS A 128 -3.95 10.82 -2.44
C HIS A 128 -2.52 11.26 -2.13
N ILE A 129 -1.97 10.83 -0.99
CA ILE A 129 -0.57 11.08 -0.63
C ILE A 129 0.36 10.37 -1.64
N ASP A 130 0.04 9.12 -2.01
CA ASP A 130 0.83 8.31 -2.92
C ASP A 130 0.89 8.94 -4.33
N THR A 131 -0.26 9.37 -4.83
CA THR A 131 -0.36 10.06 -6.12
C THR A 131 0.51 11.33 -6.13
N ARG A 132 0.45 12.13 -5.05
CA ARG A 132 1.30 13.32 -4.91
C ARG A 132 2.79 13.00 -4.83
N ALA A 133 3.16 11.88 -4.22
CA ALA A 133 4.54 11.42 -4.19
C ALA A 133 5.04 11.02 -5.59
N ALA A 134 4.15 10.52 -6.46
CA ALA A 134 4.43 10.23 -7.86
C ALA A 134 4.53 11.51 -8.73
N ASP A 135 3.65 12.49 -8.48
CA ASP A 135 3.57 13.76 -9.20
C ASP A 135 4.65 14.78 -8.79
N GLY A 136 5.26 14.60 -7.62
CA GLY A 136 6.29 15.49 -7.07
C GLY A 136 7.43 15.72 -8.08
N ALA A 137 7.49 16.96 -8.60
CA ALA A 137 8.49 17.50 -9.52
C ALA A 137 9.87 16.84 -9.37
N MET A 138 10.35 16.19 -10.43
CA MET A 138 11.69 15.58 -10.59
C MET A 138 12.44 15.42 -9.27
N SER A 139 11.96 14.54 -8.39
CA SER A 139 12.68 14.29 -7.14
C SER A 139 14.12 13.90 -7.49
N LYS A 140 15.11 14.40 -6.75
CA LYS A 140 16.54 14.13 -7.02
C LYS A 140 16.79 12.63 -7.22
N ALA A 141 16.06 11.79 -6.47
CA ALA A 141 16.10 10.34 -6.59
C ALA A 141 15.54 9.83 -7.94
N LYS A 142 14.42 10.36 -8.44
CA LYS A 142 13.88 10.03 -9.77
C LYS A 142 14.88 10.42 -10.86
N VAL A 143 15.42 11.64 -10.81
CA VAL A 143 16.44 12.12 -11.75
C VAL A 143 17.67 11.22 -11.76
N PHE A 144 18.18 10.88 -10.58
CA PHE A 144 19.34 9.99 -10.43
C PHE A 144 19.08 8.61 -11.03
N ARG A 145 17.94 7.96 -10.69
CA ARG A 145 17.57 6.66 -11.26
C ARG A 145 17.46 6.72 -12.79
N SER A 146 16.83 7.76 -13.34
CA SER A 146 16.74 7.95 -14.79
C SER A 146 18.12 8.11 -15.44
N TRP A 147 19.04 8.83 -14.81
CA TRP A 147 20.42 8.96 -15.29
C TRP A 147 21.16 7.62 -15.29
N VAL A 148 21.07 6.83 -14.21
CA VAL A 148 21.69 5.49 -14.12
C VAL A 148 21.20 4.58 -15.25
N VAL A 149 19.88 4.54 -15.50
CA VAL A 149 19.31 3.72 -16.59
C VAL A 149 19.85 4.14 -17.96
N ARG A 150 19.96 5.46 -18.23
CA ARG A 150 20.54 5.96 -19.48
C ARG A 150 22.00 5.55 -19.65
N GLN A 151 22.80 5.65 -18.57
CA GLN A 151 24.22 5.23 -18.62
C GLN A 151 24.36 3.73 -18.89
N ALA A 152 23.52 2.89 -18.28
CA ALA A 152 23.53 1.44 -18.49
C ALA A 152 23.15 1.03 -19.93
N GLN A 153 22.29 1.80 -20.61
CA GLN A 153 21.95 1.56 -22.01
C GLN A 153 23.11 1.90 -22.97
N VAL A 154 23.86 2.97 -22.70
CA VAL A 154 25.01 3.40 -23.51
C VAL A 154 26.18 2.40 -23.43
N HIS A 155 26.36 1.70 -22.31
CA HIS A 155 27.43 0.71 -22.13
C HIS A 155 27.08 -0.69 -22.69
N ARG A 156 25.85 -0.90 -23.19
CA ARG A 156 25.41 -2.16 -23.81
C ARG A 156 25.43 -2.12 -25.35
N THR A 157 25.81 -0.99 -25.96
CA THR A 157 26.08 -0.80 -27.39
C THR A 157 27.58 -0.68 -27.64
#